data_AF-A0A1J0R923-F1
#
_entry.id   AF-A0A1J0R923-F1
#
_cell.length_a   1.000
_cell.length_b   1.000
_cell.length_c   1.000
_cell.angle_alpha   90.00
_cell.angle_beta   90.00
_cell.angle_gamma   90.00
#
_symmetry.space_group_name_H-M   'P 1'
#
loop_
_entity.id
_entity.type
_entity.pdbx_description
1 polymer ?
#
loop_
_entity_poly.entity_id
_entity_poly.type
_entity_poly.pdbx_seq_one_letter_code
_entity_poly.pdbx_strand_id
1 'polypeptide(L)'
;VKELICEALYGEGQTDCTPKATVTTTSDTTWTNGFGINGGKSIVGDMLCLCCASSGTNTADCDNSNIACDWTSSIIGKFEAVTAKCPSQKPAKITPQLLATTIAQLKSGIRHKDQGSAIKFHLGKDPNSCTGNSGQLCLEYPAAAKGGSGGAGLDAIPWLKKMNDAQAKVDEIVASAAEASNTVALAQLLISSAKATYSAPAVNVQTSQEYITGVVPPIPNPRQASTTNKTCKLKGTGDACKDGCKEITENNEKKCVVDAEEAKQPARSGNGENGKTATDKCSAAKTRGKCAAVKC
;
A
#
# COMPACT_ATOMS: atom_id res chain seq x y z
N VAL A 1 9.23 -0.25 -2.25
CA VAL A 1 9.21 -1.31 -1.22
C VAL A 1 10.56 -1.48 -0.55
N LYS A 2 11.63 -1.88 -1.27
CA LYS A 2 12.98 -2.05 -0.68
C LYS A 2 13.45 -0.83 0.11
N GLU A 3 13.41 0.36 -0.49
CA GLU A 3 13.81 1.61 0.17
C GLU A 3 13.03 1.86 1.46
N LEU A 4 11.70 1.77 1.43
CA LEU A 4 10.84 1.92 2.62
C LEU A 4 11.20 0.92 3.74
N ILE A 5 11.51 -0.33 3.38
CA ILE A 5 11.97 -1.34 4.35
C ILE A 5 13.35 -0.95 4.90
N CYS A 6 14.26 -0.45 4.08
CA CYS A 6 15.58 -0.02 4.54
C CYS A 6 15.49 1.22 5.43
N GLU A 7 14.61 2.15 5.13
CA GLU A 7 14.34 3.30 5.99
C GLU A 7 13.72 2.88 7.33
N ALA A 8 12.79 1.92 7.33
CA ALA A 8 12.25 1.37 8.56
C ALA A 8 13.32 0.67 9.41
N LEU A 9 14.18 -0.13 8.77
CA LEU A 9 15.22 -0.89 9.46
C LEU A 9 16.33 0.01 10.01
N TYR A 10 16.81 0.97 9.21
CA TYR A 10 18.07 1.66 9.48
C TYR A 10 17.95 3.18 9.65
N GLY A 11 16.75 3.74 9.50
CA GLY A 11 16.45 5.16 9.66
C GLY A 11 16.17 5.88 8.34
N GLU A 12 15.54 7.04 8.43
CA GLU A 12 15.11 7.85 7.28
C GLU A 12 16.26 8.19 6.32
N GLY A 13 15.99 8.14 5.01
CA GLY A 13 16.98 8.44 3.96
C GLY A 13 17.99 7.33 3.69
N GLN A 14 17.89 6.16 4.34
CA GLN A 14 18.81 5.04 4.11
C GLN A 14 18.50 4.29 2.82
N THR A 15 19.51 4.16 1.96
CA THR A 15 19.40 3.52 0.64
C THR A 15 20.25 2.27 0.49
N ASP A 16 21.36 2.18 1.22
CA ASP A 16 22.27 1.02 1.21
C ASP A 16 21.87 -0.08 2.20
N CYS A 17 20.86 0.19 3.03
CA CYS A 17 20.33 -0.75 4.01
C CYS A 17 21.40 -1.20 5.03
N THR A 18 22.21 -0.24 5.49
CA THR A 18 23.23 -0.45 6.53
C THR A 18 23.01 0.50 7.71
N PRO A 19 23.39 0.10 8.93
CA PRO A 19 23.27 0.97 10.09
C PRO A 19 24.31 2.10 10.02
N LYS A 20 23.89 3.32 10.36
CA LYS A 20 24.76 4.51 10.41
C LYS A 20 24.53 5.29 11.69
N ALA A 21 25.62 5.81 12.26
CA ALA A 21 25.57 6.69 13.42
C ALA A 21 24.64 7.87 13.13
N THR A 22 23.88 8.29 14.15
CA THR A 22 22.92 9.42 14.09
C THR A 22 21.79 9.31 13.05
N VAL A 23 21.73 8.25 12.24
CA VAL A 23 20.60 7.94 11.35
C VAL A 23 19.81 6.77 11.89
N THR A 24 20.48 5.66 12.22
CA THR A 24 19.86 4.48 12.84
C THR A 24 19.49 4.75 14.29
N THR A 25 20.30 5.56 14.97
CA THR A 25 20.12 5.96 16.36
C THR A 25 20.13 7.48 16.51
N THR A 26 19.68 8.00 17.66
CA THR A 26 19.80 9.45 17.96
C THR A 26 21.19 9.80 18.48
N SER A 27 21.78 8.90 19.26
CA SER A 27 23.17 8.95 19.72
C SER A 27 23.83 7.60 19.43
N ASP A 28 25.13 7.59 19.15
CA ASP A 28 25.89 6.37 18.85
C ASP A 28 26.70 5.84 20.06
N THR A 29 26.88 6.66 21.10
CA THR A 29 27.77 6.35 22.24
C THR A 29 27.12 6.68 23.58
N THR A 30 25.82 6.91 23.62
CA THR A 30 25.12 7.24 24.88
C THR A 30 23.70 6.70 24.84
N TRP A 31 23.46 5.68 25.67
CA TRP A 31 22.17 5.00 25.75
C TRP A 31 21.02 5.98 26.07
N THR A 32 21.18 6.81 27.11
CA THR A 32 20.14 7.74 27.59
C THR A 32 19.72 8.75 26.51
N ASN A 33 20.70 9.34 25.82
CA ASN A 33 20.45 10.31 24.74
C ASN A 33 19.89 9.62 23.50
N GLY A 34 20.28 8.37 23.28
CA GLY A 34 19.81 7.55 22.17
C GLY A 34 18.34 7.19 22.30
N PHE A 35 17.87 6.72 23.47
CA PHE A 35 16.65 5.90 23.54
C PHE A 35 15.83 5.95 24.83
N GLY A 36 16.34 6.52 25.92
CA GLY A 36 15.55 6.66 27.17
C GLY A 36 14.24 7.45 26.95
N ILE A 37 14.26 8.42 26.03
CA ILE A 37 13.09 9.21 25.63
C ILE A 37 12.97 9.42 24.11
N ASN A 38 13.76 8.73 23.28
CA ASN A 38 13.89 9.03 21.84
C ASN A 38 13.73 7.77 20.95
N GLY A 39 13.01 6.76 21.43
CA GLY A 39 12.75 5.54 20.69
C GLY A 39 11.97 5.78 19.39
N GLY A 40 12.12 4.87 18.42
CA GLY A 40 11.31 4.87 17.21
C GLY A 40 11.98 5.37 15.93
N LYS A 41 13.27 5.70 15.98
CA LYS A 41 14.00 6.19 14.81
C LYS A 41 14.18 5.12 13.73
N SER A 42 14.49 3.89 14.16
CA SER A 42 14.64 2.73 13.28
C SER A 42 14.46 1.43 14.07
N ILE A 43 14.09 0.33 13.41
CA ILE A 43 13.95 -0.98 14.05
C ILE A 43 15.29 -1.45 14.62
N VAL A 44 16.39 -1.25 13.88
CA VAL A 44 17.72 -1.65 14.35
C VAL A 44 18.18 -0.80 15.53
N GLY A 45 17.90 0.50 15.53
CA GLY A 45 18.19 1.36 16.67
C GLY A 45 17.43 0.92 17.91
N ASP A 46 16.13 0.65 17.76
CA ASP A 46 15.29 0.14 18.85
C ASP A 46 15.82 -1.21 19.36
N MET A 47 16.18 -2.14 18.48
CA MET A 47 16.79 -3.42 18.83
C MET A 47 18.09 -3.25 19.63
N LEU A 48 19.01 -2.39 19.18
CA LEU A 48 20.25 -2.12 19.91
C LEU A 48 19.97 -1.56 21.32
N CYS A 49 18.93 -0.74 21.49
CA CYS A 49 18.53 -0.25 22.81
C CYS A 49 18.05 -1.37 23.74
N LEU A 50 17.31 -2.33 23.20
CA LEU A 50 16.75 -3.44 23.96
C LEU A 50 17.80 -4.48 24.33
N CYS A 51 18.90 -4.55 23.58
CA CYS A 51 19.85 -5.65 23.65
C CYS A 51 21.23 -5.27 24.16
N CYS A 52 21.50 -4.00 24.37
CA CYS A 52 22.82 -3.51 24.75
C CYS A 52 22.74 -2.59 25.96
N ALA A 53 23.54 -2.89 26.98
CA ALA A 53 23.55 -2.15 28.23
C ALA A 53 24.22 -0.78 28.09
N SER A 54 23.79 0.22 28.84
CA SER A 54 24.40 1.56 28.88
C SER A 54 25.90 1.48 29.16
N SER A 55 26.29 0.54 30.01
CA SER A 55 27.67 0.21 30.39
C SER A 55 27.72 -1.21 30.96
N GLY A 56 28.93 -1.77 31.07
CA GLY A 56 29.12 -3.15 31.48
C GLY A 56 29.00 -4.07 30.28
N THR A 57 30.07 -4.82 30.00
CA THR A 57 30.31 -5.39 28.67
C THR A 57 29.30 -6.42 28.20
N ASN A 58 28.47 -7.01 29.07
CA ASN A 58 27.60 -8.15 28.75
C ASN A 58 26.17 -8.00 29.29
N THR A 59 25.19 -8.43 28.51
CA THR A 59 23.77 -8.53 28.90
C THR A 59 23.12 -9.77 28.27
N ALA A 60 22.16 -10.39 28.99
CA ALA A 60 21.31 -11.48 28.51
C ALA A 60 19.83 -11.01 28.36
N ASP A 61 19.60 -9.71 28.20
CA ASP A 61 18.25 -9.13 28.16
C ASP A 61 17.49 -9.45 26.85
N CYS A 62 18.21 -9.65 25.74
CA CYS A 62 17.64 -9.99 24.43
C CYS A 62 17.79 -11.46 24.03
N ASP A 63 18.64 -12.20 24.72
CA ASP A 63 18.89 -13.61 24.46
C ASP A 63 19.35 -14.28 25.76
N ASN A 64 19.04 -15.56 25.94
CA ASN A 64 19.47 -16.30 27.13
C ASN A 64 20.99 -16.51 27.19
N SER A 65 21.75 -16.09 26.18
CA SER A 65 23.21 -16.00 26.20
C SER A 65 23.69 -14.53 26.27
N ASN A 66 24.80 -14.32 26.95
CA ASN A 66 25.41 -13.00 27.06
C ASN A 66 25.81 -12.46 25.67
N ILE A 67 25.35 -11.25 25.36
CA ILE A 67 25.76 -10.45 24.22
C ILE A 67 26.76 -9.41 24.72
N ALA A 68 27.96 -9.39 24.11
CA ALA A 68 29.00 -8.43 24.44
C ALA A 68 28.72 -7.06 23.80
N CYS A 69 27.75 -6.32 24.36
CA CYS A 69 27.25 -5.09 23.78
C CYS A 69 26.96 -4.02 24.83
N ASP A 70 27.65 -2.88 24.70
CA ASP A 70 27.38 -1.68 25.49
C ASP A 70 27.55 -0.40 24.66
N TRP A 71 27.13 0.72 25.24
CA TRP A 71 27.12 2.03 24.60
C TRP A 71 28.36 2.87 24.93
N THR A 72 29.40 2.30 25.55
CA THR A 72 30.64 3.03 25.88
C THR A 72 31.48 3.36 24.64
N SER A 73 31.19 2.69 23.52
CA SER A 73 31.75 2.92 22.20
C SER A 73 30.62 2.98 21.16
N SER A 74 30.98 3.13 19.88
CA SER A 74 29.99 3.15 18.79
C SER A 74 29.10 1.90 18.84
N ILE A 75 27.81 2.10 19.06
CA ILE A 75 26.84 1.02 19.15
C ILE A 75 26.58 0.40 17.78
N ILE A 76 26.73 1.17 16.69
CA ILE A 76 26.56 0.65 15.33
C ILE A 76 27.48 -0.54 15.07
N GLY A 77 28.71 -0.51 15.61
CA GLY A 77 29.66 -1.62 15.52
C GLY A 77 29.20 -2.93 16.19
N LYS A 78 28.11 -2.89 16.97
CA LYS A 78 27.55 -4.05 17.67
C LYS A 78 26.38 -4.69 16.93
N PHE A 79 25.94 -4.09 15.82
CA PHE A 79 24.81 -4.56 15.01
C PHE A 79 24.91 -6.04 14.64
N GLU A 80 26.06 -6.49 14.12
CA GLU A 80 26.24 -7.87 13.69
C GLU A 80 26.16 -8.86 14.87
N ALA A 81 26.74 -8.51 16.02
CA ALA A 81 26.72 -9.35 17.21
C ALA A 81 25.29 -9.55 17.76
N VAL A 82 24.46 -8.49 17.71
CA VAL A 82 23.06 -8.55 18.16
C VAL A 82 22.20 -9.31 17.13
N THR A 83 22.31 -8.98 15.84
CA THR A 83 21.50 -9.63 14.80
C THR A 83 21.83 -11.09 14.58
N ALA A 84 23.07 -11.53 14.88
CA ALA A 84 23.42 -12.94 14.88
C ALA A 84 22.61 -13.78 15.89
N LYS A 85 21.96 -13.14 16.87
CA LYS A 85 21.07 -13.80 17.83
C LYS A 85 19.64 -13.98 17.32
N CYS A 86 19.27 -13.34 16.21
CA CYS A 86 17.95 -13.50 15.63
C CYS A 86 17.80 -14.91 15.04
N PRO A 87 16.85 -15.75 15.51
CA PRO A 87 16.69 -17.11 15.02
C PRO A 87 16.00 -17.17 13.65
N SER A 88 15.35 -16.07 13.25
CA SER A 88 14.50 -16.02 12.07
C SER A 88 15.30 -15.91 10.79
N GLN A 89 15.03 -16.81 9.84
CA GLN A 89 15.57 -16.71 8.50
C GLN A 89 14.92 -15.56 7.73
N LYS A 90 15.71 -14.95 6.84
CA LYS A 90 15.20 -13.96 5.89
C LYS A 90 14.09 -14.60 5.05
N PRO A 91 12.91 -13.96 4.94
CA PRO A 91 11.83 -14.49 4.11
C PRO A 91 12.26 -14.52 2.64
N ALA A 92 11.88 -15.59 1.94
CA ALA A 92 12.19 -15.74 0.51
C ALA A 92 11.48 -14.69 -0.37
N LYS A 93 10.30 -14.23 0.05
CA LYS A 93 9.49 -13.22 -0.65
C LYS A 93 8.82 -12.29 0.35
N ILE A 94 8.70 -11.02 -0.03
CA ILE A 94 7.89 -10.05 0.69
C ILE A 94 6.48 -10.06 0.10
N THR A 95 5.48 -10.29 0.94
CA THR A 95 4.06 -10.30 0.57
C THR A 95 3.27 -9.35 1.47
N PRO A 96 2.07 -8.91 1.07
CA PRO A 96 1.22 -8.09 1.93
C PRO A 96 0.92 -8.76 3.27
N GLN A 97 0.56 -10.04 3.24
CA GLN A 97 0.23 -10.80 4.45
C GLN A 97 1.42 -10.91 5.41
N LEU A 98 2.63 -11.09 4.87
CA LEU A 98 3.84 -11.13 5.69
C LEU A 98 4.05 -9.79 6.38
N LEU A 99 4.01 -8.67 5.63
CA LEU A 99 4.20 -7.34 6.20
C LEU A 99 3.11 -7.00 7.24
N ALA A 100 1.84 -7.27 6.94
CA ALA A 100 0.74 -7.06 7.87
C ALA A 100 0.94 -7.84 9.18
N THR A 101 1.32 -9.12 9.08
CA THR A 101 1.58 -9.97 10.25
C THR A 101 2.76 -9.46 11.06
N THR A 102 3.87 -9.09 10.40
CA THR A 102 5.05 -8.53 11.06
C THR A 102 4.74 -7.20 11.75
N ILE A 103 4.00 -6.30 11.09
CA ILE A 103 3.56 -5.02 11.66
C ILE A 103 2.69 -5.25 12.90
N ALA A 104 1.73 -6.18 12.81
CA ALA A 104 0.86 -6.50 13.94
C ALA A 104 1.65 -7.09 15.14
N GLN A 105 2.61 -7.97 14.88
CA GLN A 105 3.51 -8.54 15.91
C GLN A 105 4.40 -7.47 16.55
N LEU A 106 4.94 -6.54 15.76
CA LEU A 106 5.72 -5.43 16.29
C LEU A 106 4.84 -4.50 17.13
N LYS A 107 3.65 -4.14 16.64
CA LYS A 107 2.67 -3.33 17.37
C LYS A 107 2.26 -3.97 18.69
N SER A 108 2.04 -5.29 18.73
CA SER A 108 1.64 -5.99 19.97
C SER A 108 2.75 -6.08 21.01
N GLY A 109 4.01 -6.01 20.59
CA GLY A 109 5.16 -5.90 21.50
C GLY A 109 5.23 -4.57 22.23
N ILE A 110 4.70 -3.50 21.62
CA ILE A 110 4.67 -2.16 22.21
C ILE A 110 3.54 -2.08 23.23
N ARG A 111 3.93 -1.90 24.49
CA ARG A 111 3.02 -1.79 25.63
C ARG A 111 2.78 -0.32 25.96
N HIS A 112 1.74 -0.07 26.75
CA HIS A 112 1.52 1.22 27.37
C HIS A 112 1.41 1.07 28.87
N LYS A 113 1.81 2.10 29.60
CA LYS A 113 1.68 2.18 31.05
C LYS A 113 1.48 3.61 31.50
N ASP A 114 0.71 3.77 32.58
CA ASP A 114 0.57 5.05 33.27
C ASP A 114 1.87 5.38 34.00
N GLN A 115 2.45 6.55 33.71
CA GLN A 115 3.66 7.04 34.37
C GLN A 115 3.41 8.49 34.82
N GLY A 116 2.88 8.63 36.04
CA GLY A 116 2.45 9.93 36.56
C GLY A 116 1.20 10.44 35.84
N SER A 117 1.30 11.60 35.20
CA SER A 117 0.16 12.26 34.52
C SER A 117 0.02 11.91 33.03
N ALA A 118 0.86 11.02 32.49
CA ALA A 118 0.86 10.66 31.07
C ALA A 118 0.92 9.15 30.84
N ILE A 119 0.30 8.70 29.76
CA ILE A 119 0.46 7.35 29.22
C ILE A 119 1.75 7.30 28.41
N LYS A 120 2.62 6.33 28.70
CA LYS A 120 3.86 6.09 27.96
C LYS A 120 3.76 4.81 27.16
N PHE A 121 4.06 4.89 25.87
CA PHE A 121 4.26 3.71 25.03
C PHE A 121 5.72 3.28 25.13
N HIS A 122 5.96 1.98 25.35
CA HIS A 122 7.30 1.45 25.52
C HIS A 122 7.45 0.04 24.94
N LEU A 123 8.69 -0.33 24.66
CA LEU A 123 9.10 -1.69 24.27
C LEU A 123 10.22 -2.17 25.21
N GLY A 124 10.33 -3.48 25.43
CA GLY A 124 11.28 -4.04 26.40
C GLY A 124 10.74 -4.10 27.82
N LYS A 125 11.62 -4.21 28.82
CA LYS A 125 11.23 -4.36 30.24
C LYS A 125 10.25 -3.27 30.69
N ASP A 126 9.45 -3.57 31.73
CA ASP A 126 8.52 -2.60 32.32
C ASP A 126 9.25 -1.29 32.73
N PRO A 127 8.67 -0.11 32.41
CA PRO A 127 9.33 1.19 32.49
C PRO A 127 9.36 1.79 33.89
N ASN A 128 9.10 1.03 34.96
CA ASN A 128 9.44 1.50 36.32
C ASN A 128 10.91 1.98 36.40
N SER A 129 11.76 1.50 35.48
CA SER A 129 13.10 2.02 35.21
C SER A 129 13.58 1.64 33.80
N CYS A 130 13.61 2.59 32.85
CA CYS A 130 14.34 2.45 31.57
C CYS A 130 15.69 3.17 31.67
N THR A 131 16.64 2.55 32.38
CA THR A 131 17.94 3.16 32.72
C THR A 131 19.07 2.69 31.79
N GLY A 132 18.83 1.64 31.01
CA GLY A 132 19.84 1.01 30.18
C GLY A 132 20.76 0.06 30.95
N ASN A 133 20.58 -0.14 32.26
CA ASN A 133 21.33 -1.18 32.96
C ASN A 133 20.81 -2.56 32.54
N SER A 134 21.64 -3.60 32.69
CA SER A 134 21.17 -4.97 32.49
C SER A 134 19.99 -5.30 33.42
N GLY A 135 18.97 -5.97 32.89
CA GLY A 135 17.68 -6.18 33.56
C GLY A 135 16.71 -4.99 33.46
N GLN A 136 17.14 -3.84 32.90
CA GLN A 136 16.39 -2.58 32.80
C GLN A 136 16.41 -2.02 31.36
N LEU A 137 16.56 -2.88 30.35
CA LEU A 137 16.56 -2.48 28.94
C LEU A 137 15.13 -2.32 28.41
N CYS A 138 14.78 -1.07 28.10
CA CYS A 138 13.54 -0.68 27.47
C CYS A 138 13.69 0.67 26.79
N LEU A 139 12.76 1.01 25.90
CA LEU A 139 12.73 2.30 25.22
C LEU A 139 11.32 2.86 25.19
N GLU A 140 11.22 4.19 25.24
CA GLU A 140 9.96 4.92 25.20
C GLU A 140 9.72 5.55 23.82
N TYR A 141 8.45 5.56 23.39
CA TYR A 141 7.99 6.19 22.16
C TYR A 141 7.22 7.48 22.50
N PRO A 142 7.90 8.62 22.73
CA PRO A 142 7.22 9.85 23.12
C PRO A 142 6.28 10.37 22.02
N ALA A 143 6.61 10.13 20.75
CA ALA A 143 5.80 10.58 19.62
C ALA A 143 4.42 9.90 19.62
N ALA A 144 4.34 8.63 20.02
CA ALA A 144 3.09 7.90 20.10
C ALA A 144 2.17 8.40 21.22
N ALA A 145 2.72 9.02 22.26
CA ALA A 145 1.98 9.60 23.38
C ALA A 145 1.41 11.00 23.08
N LYS A 146 1.84 11.66 21.99
CA LYS A 146 1.33 12.98 21.62
C LYS A 146 -0.05 12.82 20.93
N GLY A 147 -1.12 13.24 21.61
CA GLY A 147 -2.43 13.39 20.97
C GLY A 147 -2.46 14.56 19.98
N GLY A 148 -3.24 14.46 18.90
CA GLY A 148 -3.47 15.55 17.95
C GLY A 148 -3.64 15.11 16.49
N SER A 149 -4.00 16.06 15.63
CA SER A 149 -4.27 15.87 14.19
C SER A 149 -3.02 15.62 13.32
N GLY A 150 -1.82 15.69 13.90
CA GLY A 150 -0.53 15.48 13.23
C GLY A 150 0.00 14.03 13.25
N GLY A 151 -0.80 13.07 13.73
CA GLY A 151 -0.43 11.68 13.93
C GLY A 151 -0.42 11.35 15.43
N ALA A 152 -1.43 10.58 15.86
CA ALA A 152 -1.54 10.11 17.23
C ALA A 152 -1.37 8.59 17.28
N GLY A 153 -0.89 8.07 18.41
CA GLY A 153 -0.69 6.64 18.62
C GLY A 153 0.52 6.08 17.88
N LEU A 154 0.59 4.75 17.76
CA LEU A 154 1.80 4.05 17.31
C LEU A 154 2.25 4.43 15.89
N ASP A 155 1.34 4.88 15.02
CA ASP A 155 1.69 5.27 13.64
C ASP A 155 2.53 6.57 13.58
N ALA A 156 2.67 7.29 14.71
CA ALA A 156 3.62 8.39 14.86
C ALA A 156 5.08 7.92 14.99
N ILE A 157 5.32 6.61 15.15
CA ILE A 157 6.67 6.03 15.18
C ILE A 157 7.23 5.99 13.74
N PRO A 158 8.36 6.67 13.44
CA PRO A 158 8.90 6.78 12.09
C PRO A 158 9.05 5.44 11.34
N TRP A 159 9.69 4.43 11.96
CA TRP A 159 9.88 3.15 11.28
C TRP A 159 8.56 2.40 11.04
N LEU A 160 7.57 2.57 11.92
CA LEU A 160 6.27 1.92 11.78
C LEU A 160 5.49 2.53 10.61
N LYS A 161 5.55 3.86 10.46
CA LYS A 161 5.03 4.56 9.29
C LYS A 161 5.64 4.01 8.00
N LYS A 162 6.95 3.84 7.94
CA LYS A 162 7.64 3.28 6.77
C LYS A 162 7.24 1.83 6.48
N MET A 163 7.01 1.02 7.50
CA MET A 163 6.48 -0.35 7.35
C MET A 163 5.05 -0.35 6.78
N ASN A 164 4.17 0.53 7.27
CA ASN A 164 2.82 0.69 6.72
C ASN A 164 2.86 1.16 5.25
N ASP A 165 3.70 2.15 4.93
CA ASP A 165 3.89 2.63 3.55
C ASP A 165 4.44 1.51 2.64
N ALA A 166 5.34 0.67 3.16
CA ALA A 166 5.86 -0.49 2.44
C ALA A 166 4.76 -1.52 2.16
N GLN A 167 3.90 -1.81 3.15
CA GLN A 167 2.75 -2.69 2.97
C GLN A 167 1.81 -2.18 1.88
N ALA A 168 1.39 -0.91 1.96
CA ALA A 168 0.53 -0.28 0.96
C ALA A 168 1.15 -0.34 -0.45
N LYS A 169 2.47 -0.19 -0.56
CA LYS A 169 3.16 -0.29 -1.84
C LYS A 169 3.19 -1.72 -2.39
N VAL A 170 3.28 -2.73 -1.54
CA VAL A 170 3.17 -4.14 -1.98
C VAL A 170 1.73 -4.44 -2.41
N ASP A 171 0.72 -3.93 -1.72
CA ASP A 171 -0.69 -4.07 -2.12
C ASP A 171 -0.96 -3.46 -3.52
N GLU A 172 -0.43 -2.27 -3.79
CA GLU A 172 -0.51 -1.63 -5.11
C GLU A 172 0.13 -2.48 -6.21
N ILE A 173 1.31 -3.06 -5.93
CA ILE A 173 2.03 -3.94 -6.88
C ILE A 173 1.20 -5.20 -7.17
N VAL A 174 0.61 -5.82 -6.14
CA VAL A 174 -0.21 -7.03 -6.29
C VAL A 174 -1.48 -6.72 -7.10
N ALA A 175 -2.15 -5.60 -6.81
CA ALA A 175 -3.32 -5.16 -7.58
C ALA A 175 -2.96 -4.93 -9.06
N SER A 176 -1.85 -4.24 -9.32
CA SER A 176 -1.37 -3.99 -10.69
C SER A 176 -1.00 -5.28 -11.43
N ALA A 177 -0.38 -6.26 -10.75
CA ALA A 177 -0.06 -7.56 -11.35
C ALA A 177 -1.31 -8.38 -11.70
N ALA A 178 -2.36 -8.30 -10.88
CA ALA A 178 -3.65 -8.93 -11.16
C ALA A 178 -4.32 -8.30 -12.39
N GLU A 179 -4.30 -6.96 -12.50
CA GLU A 179 -4.81 -6.24 -13.68
C GLU A 179 -4.03 -6.61 -14.95
N ALA A 180 -2.70 -6.69 -14.88
CA ALA A 180 -1.86 -7.10 -16.01
C ALA A 180 -2.15 -8.54 -16.44
N SER A 181 -2.30 -9.46 -15.49
CA SER A 181 -2.61 -10.87 -15.78
C SER A 181 -3.98 -11.02 -16.44
N ASN A 182 -4.98 -10.27 -15.97
CA ASN A 182 -6.30 -10.22 -16.60
C ASN A 182 -6.25 -9.64 -18.02
N THR A 183 -5.40 -8.63 -18.23
CA THR A 183 -5.19 -8.04 -19.56
C THR A 183 -4.53 -9.03 -20.53
N VAL A 184 -3.54 -9.80 -20.07
CA VAL A 184 -2.91 -10.86 -20.87
C VAL A 184 -3.91 -11.96 -21.20
N ALA A 185 -4.72 -12.40 -20.24
CA ALA A 185 -5.77 -13.40 -20.48
C ALA A 185 -6.82 -12.89 -21.49
N LEU A 186 -7.23 -11.63 -21.38
CA LEU A 186 -8.13 -11.00 -22.34
C LEU A 186 -7.50 -10.91 -23.73
N ALA A 187 -6.22 -10.51 -23.83
CA ALA A 187 -5.50 -10.46 -25.09
C ALA A 187 -5.36 -11.85 -25.73
N GLN A 188 -5.08 -12.89 -24.94
CA GLN A 188 -5.03 -14.27 -25.42
C GLN A 188 -6.40 -14.78 -25.89
N LEU A 189 -7.48 -14.41 -25.18
CA LEU A 189 -8.84 -14.71 -25.60
C LEU A 189 -9.16 -14.02 -26.93
N LEU A 190 -8.79 -12.74 -27.09
CA LEU A 190 -8.97 -11.98 -28.32
C LEU A 190 -8.15 -12.57 -29.48
N ILE A 191 -6.91 -12.99 -29.23
CA ILE A 191 -6.08 -13.66 -30.24
C ILE A 191 -6.72 -15.00 -30.64
N SER A 192 -7.24 -15.76 -29.67
CA SER A 192 -7.88 -17.06 -29.93
C SER A 192 -9.19 -16.92 -30.70
N SER A 193 -10.01 -15.92 -30.37
CA SER A 193 -11.26 -15.64 -31.10
C SER A 193 -10.99 -15.13 -32.52
N ALA A 194 -9.95 -14.30 -32.70
CA ALA A 194 -9.51 -13.86 -34.02
C ALA A 194 -9.05 -15.04 -34.89
N LYS A 195 -8.26 -15.96 -34.32
CA LYS A 195 -7.84 -17.20 -35.01
C LYS A 195 -9.02 -18.09 -35.36
N ALA A 196 -9.98 -18.28 -34.45
CA ALA A 196 -11.18 -19.09 -34.71
C ALA A 196 -12.03 -18.50 -35.84
N THR A 197 -12.19 -17.18 -35.86
CA THR A 197 -12.91 -16.46 -36.92
C THR A 197 -12.23 -16.60 -38.28
N TYR A 198 -10.89 -16.50 -38.31
CA TYR A 198 -10.12 -16.58 -39.55
C TYR A 198 -9.92 -18.02 -40.07
N SER A 199 -10.02 -19.01 -39.18
CA SER A 199 -9.91 -20.43 -39.53
C SER A 199 -11.27 -21.09 -39.81
N ALA A 200 -12.37 -20.35 -39.63
CA ALA A 200 -13.69 -20.82 -40.01
C ALA A 200 -13.72 -20.95 -41.55
N PRO A 201 -14.06 -22.13 -42.11
CA PRO A 201 -14.22 -22.25 -43.56
C PRO A 201 -15.27 -21.23 -44.02
N ALA A 202 -15.05 -20.63 -45.19
CA ALA A 202 -16.03 -19.72 -45.80
C ALA A 202 -17.33 -20.48 -46.04
N VAL A 203 -18.24 -20.44 -45.06
CA VAL A 203 -19.58 -21.01 -45.20
C VAL A 203 -20.31 -20.14 -46.20
N ASN A 204 -20.46 -20.68 -47.41
CA ASN A 204 -21.38 -20.17 -48.40
C ASN A 204 -22.77 -20.18 -47.75
N VAL A 205 -23.32 -18.99 -47.47
CA VAL A 205 -24.63 -18.83 -46.86
C VAL A 205 -25.68 -19.23 -47.90
N GLN A 206 -25.94 -20.52 -48.04
CA GLN A 206 -27.16 -21.04 -48.61
C GLN A 206 -28.00 -21.60 -47.48
N THR A 207 -29.05 -20.83 -47.19
CA THR A 207 -30.29 -21.20 -46.50
C THR A 207 -30.45 -22.69 -46.20
N SER A 208 -30.26 -23.06 -44.93
CA SER A 208 -31.00 -24.13 -44.27
C SER A 208 -31.06 -23.78 -42.78
N GLN A 209 -32.22 -23.32 -42.32
CA GLN A 209 -32.53 -23.24 -40.90
C GLN A 209 -32.69 -24.66 -40.38
N GLU A 210 -31.71 -25.16 -39.63
CA GLU A 210 -31.95 -26.19 -38.64
C GLU A 210 -31.73 -25.61 -37.24
N TYR A 211 -32.83 -25.63 -36.49
CA TYR A 211 -32.95 -25.14 -35.13
C TYR A 211 -32.23 -26.12 -34.20
N ILE A 212 -31.03 -25.76 -33.71
CA ILE A 212 -30.45 -26.44 -32.56
C ILE A 212 -30.78 -25.62 -31.31
N THR A 213 -31.67 -26.16 -30.49
CA THR A 213 -31.95 -25.73 -29.12
C THR A 213 -30.72 -25.94 -28.25
N GLY A 214 -29.86 -24.94 -28.16
CA GLY A 214 -28.83 -24.81 -27.14
C GLY A 214 -28.74 -23.35 -26.74
N VAL A 215 -29.04 -23.05 -25.48
CA VAL A 215 -29.04 -21.69 -24.92
C VAL A 215 -27.61 -21.13 -24.98
N VAL A 216 -27.29 -20.42 -26.06
CA VAL A 216 -26.13 -19.54 -26.13
C VAL A 216 -26.49 -18.27 -25.35
N PRO A 217 -25.77 -17.91 -24.27
CA PRO A 217 -25.99 -16.61 -23.64
C PRO A 217 -25.72 -15.51 -24.66
N PRO A 218 -26.53 -14.44 -24.70
CA PRO A 218 -26.42 -13.41 -25.71
C PRO A 218 -25.03 -12.78 -25.64
N ILE A 219 -24.28 -12.87 -26.73
CA ILE A 219 -23.02 -12.18 -26.93
C ILE A 219 -23.35 -10.68 -26.97
N PRO A 220 -22.81 -9.85 -26.07
CA PRO A 220 -22.93 -8.41 -26.19
C PRO A 220 -22.28 -7.98 -27.51
N ASN A 221 -23.04 -7.25 -28.34
CA ASN A 221 -22.56 -6.70 -29.60
C ASN A 221 -21.21 -5.97 -29.39
N PRO A 222 -20.13 -6.33 -30.09
CA PRO A 222 -18.76 -5.83 -29.84
C PRO A 222 -18.53 -4.36 -30.25
N ARG A 223 -19.57 -3.53 -30.37
CA ARG A 223 -19.46 -2.13 -30.78
C ARG A 223 -19.53 -1.08 -29.68
N GLN A 224 -19.48 -1.47 -28.40
CA GLN A 224 -19.42 -0.50 -27.31
C GLN A 224 -18.44 -0.97 -26.22
N ALA A 225 -17.14 -0.89 -26.50
CA ALA A 225 -16.23 -0.57 -25.40
C ALA A 225 -16.65 0.84 -24.93
N SER A 226 -17.05 0.99 -23.67
CA SER A 226 -17.47 2.30 -23.16
C SER A 226 -16.26 3.25 -23.17
N THR A 227 -16.25 4.17 -24.14
CA THR A 227 -15.23 5.22 -24.20
C THR A 227 -15.34 6.06 -22.94
N THR A 228 -14.25 6.10 -22.16
CA THR A 228 -14.14 6.78 -20.87
C THR A 228 -12.94 7.72 -20.90
N ASN A 229 -12.91 8.74 -20.03
CA ASN A 229 -11.75 9.64 -19.98
C ASN A 229 -10.42 8.91 -19.72
N LYS A 230 -10.46 7.75 -19.03
CA LYS A 230 -9.29 6.90 -18.82
C LYS A 230 -8.79 6.27 -20.13
N THR A 231 -9.69 5.80 -20.99
CA THR A 231 -9.32 5.22 -22.30
C THR A 231 -8.93 6.29 -23.31
N CYS A 232 -9.56 7.48 -23.30
CA CYS A 232 -9.13 8.61 -24.12
C CYS A 232 -7.74 9.14 -23.73
N LYS A 233 -7.43 9.21 -22.43
CA LYS A 233 -6.12 9.67 -21.97
C LYS A 233 -4.98 8.76 -22.45
N LEU A 234 -5.23 7.45 -22.57
CA LEU A 234 -4.25 6.48 -23.07
C LEU A 234 -3.94 6.64 -24.57
N LYS A 235 -4.84 7.25 -25.34
CA LYS A 235 -4.64 7.52 -26.78
C LYS A 235 -3.63 8.65 -27.03
N GLY A 236 -3.33 9.48 -26.04
CA GLY A 236 -2.43 10.64 -26.21
C GLY A 236 -3.10 11.82 -26.94
N THR A 237 -2.29 12.83 -27.29
CA THR A 237 -2.74 14.07 -27.96
C THR A 237 -2.53 14.00 -29.48
N GLY A 238 -3.10 14.96 -30.21
CA GLY A 238 -3.01 15.07 -31.66
C GLY A 238 -3.89 14.05 -32.39
N ASP A 239 -3.40 13.53 -33.52
CA ASP A 239 -4.16 12.65 -34.42
C ASP A 239 -4.61 11.32 -33.81
N ALA A 240 -4.02 10.92 -32.68
CA ALA A 240 -4.38 9.71 -31.96
C ALA A 240 -5.65 9.87 -31.09
N CYS A 241 -6.06 11.11 -30.77
CA CYS A 241 -7.26 11.42 -30.00
C CYS A 241 -8.52 11.40 -30.89
N LYS A 242 -8.90 10.22 -31.38
CA LYS A 242 -10.08 9.95 -32.22
C LYS A 242 -10.87 8.74 -31.67
N ASP A 243 -12.02 8.43 -32.28
CA ASP A 243 -12.96 7.37 -31.89
C ASP A 243 -13.73 7.65 -30.58
N GLY A 244 -14.60 8.67 -30.57
CA GLY A 244 -15.38 9.06 -29.38
C GLY A 244 -14.59 9.82 -28.31
N CYS A 245 -13.39 10.29 -28.65
CA CYS A 245 -12.54 11.14 -27.83
C CYS A 245 -12.20 12.44 -28.58
N LYS A 246 -12.02 13.54 -27.85
CA LYS A 246 -11.70 14.87 -28.34
C LYS A 246 -10.57 15.50 -27.53
N GLU A 247 -9.65 16.17 -28.22
CA GLU A 247 -8.61 16.97 -27.59
C GLU A 247 -9.20 18.28 -27.06
N ILE A 248 -8.92 18.58 -25.80
CA ILE A 248 -9.23 19.86 -25.15
C ILE A 248 -7.94 20.45 -24.57
N THR A 249 -7.93 21.76 -24.39
CA THR A 249 -6.87 22.46 -23.64
C THR A 249 -7.42 22.89 -22.30
N GLU A 250 -6.83 22.40 -21.21
CA GLU A 250 -7.20 22.75 -19.84
C GLU A 250 -5.92 23.14 -19.09
N ASN A 251 -5.89 24.32 -18.44
CA ASN A 251 -4.71 24.86 -17.76
C ASN A 251 -3.45 24.95 -18.66
N ASN A 252 -3.61 25.36 -19.92
CA ASN A 252 -2.54 25.40 -20.94
C ASN A 252 -1.90 24.04 -21.28
N GLU A 253 -2.54 22.93 -20.89
CA GLU A 253 -2.09 21.58 -21.20
C GLU A 253 -3.14 20.86 -22.08
N LYS A 254 -2.68 20.19 -23.14
CA LYS A 254 -3.54 19.44 -24.05
C LYS A 254 -3.90 18.08 -23.45
N LYS A 255 -5.18 17.74 -23.44
CA LYS A 255 -5.71 16.48 -22.90
C LYS A 255 -6.71 15.86 -23.87
N CYS A 256 -6.68 14.54 -23.99
CA CYS A 256 -7.68 13.78 -24.74
C CYS A 256 -8.77 13.28 -23.78
N VAL A 257 -10.01 13.72 -23.98
CA VAL A 257 -11.18 13.41 -23.14
C VAL A 257 -12.32 12.85 -23.99
N VAL A 258 -13.36 12.27 -23.38
CA VAL A 258 -14.52 11.74 -24.12
C VAL A 258 -15.27 12.86 -24.83
N ASP A 259 -15.67 12.62 -26.08
CA ASP A 259 -16.54 13.53 -26.81
C ASP A 259 -18.00 13.32 -26.37
N ALA A 260 -18.57 14.32 -25.71
CA ALA A 260 -19.93 14.25 -25.17
C ALA A 260 -21.03 14.38 -26.24
N GLU A 261 -20.71 14.82 -27.47
CA GLU A 261 -21.67 14.94 -28.58
C GLU A 261 -21.87 13.62 -29.34
N GLU A 262 -20.81 12.82 -29.54
CA GLU A 262 -20.90 11.49 -30.18
C GLU A 262 -21.51 10.40 -29.28
N ALA A 263 -21.63 10.65 -27.96
CA ALA A 263 -22.27 9.74 -27.02
C ALA A 263 -23.82 9.68 -27.12
N LYS A 264 -24.42 10.42 -28.06
CA LYS A 264 -25.87 10.40 -28.33
C LYS A 264 -26.14 9.80 -29.72
N GLN A 265 -26.64 8.55 -29.71
CA GLN A 265 -27.25 7.74 -30.80
C GLN A 265 -26.40 6.60 -31.37
N PRO A 266 -27.02 5.43 -31.73
CA PRO A 266 -28.42 5.27 -32.12
C PRO A 266 -29.29 4.42 -31.18
N ALA A 267 -30.48 4.97 -30.89
CA ALA A 267 -31.66 4.18 -30.58
C ALA A 267 -32.09 3.43 -31.85
N ARG A 268 -32.25 2.10 -31.78
CA ARG A 268 -32.85 1.32 -32.86
C ARG A 268 -34.29 1.01 -32.52
N SER A 269 -35.14 1.38 -33.46
CA SER A 269 -36.59 1.16 -33.55
C SER A 269 -37.05 -0.22 -33.06
N GLY A 270 -38.13 -0.20 -32.28
CA GLY A 270 -38.93 -1.36 -31.89
C GLY A 270 -40.28 -0.88 -31.36
N ASN A 271 -41.30 -0.92 -32.21
CA ASN A 271 -42.70 -0.74 -31.83
C ASN A 271 -43.12 -1.86 -30.88
N GLY A 272 -43.74 -1.51 -29.74
CA GLY A 272 -44.37 -2.44 -28.80
C GLY A 272 -44.82 -1.68 -27.55
N GLU A 273 -46.13 -1.57 -27.37
CA GLU A 273 -46.83 -0.70 -26.42
C GLU A 273 -46.66 -1.04 -24.93
N ASN A 274 -46.92 0.01 -24.12
CA ASN A 274 -47.47 0.05 -22.77
C ASN A 274 -46.60 -0.40 -21.57
N GLY A 275 -46.23 0.57 -20.74
CA GLY A 275 -45.75 0.35 -19.38
C GLY A 275 -45.15 1.60 -18.73
N LYS A 276 -46.00 2.52 -18.27
CA LYS A 276 -45.64 3.76 -17.56
C LYS A 276 -45.02 3.41 -16.20
N THR A 277 -43.81 3.90 -15.87
CA THR A 277 -43.40 4.24 -14.49
C THR A 277 -42.13 5.10 -14.46
N ALA A 278 -42.07 5.99 -13.48
CA ALA A 278 -41.28 7.22 -13.44
C ALA A 278 -39.76 7.00 -13.40
N THR A 279 -39.02 7.74 -14.24
CA THR A 279 -37.55 7.86 -14.17
C THR A 279 -37.14 8.95 -13.18
N ASP A 280 -36.35 8.53 -12.18
CA ASP A 280 -35.60 9.37 -11.24
C ASP A 280 -34.78 10.46 -11.95
N LYS A 281 -35.11 11.74 -11.71
CA LYS A 281 -34.41 12.89 -12.32
C LYS A 281 -33.19 13.39 -11.54
N CYS A 282 -32.55 12.57 -10.71
CA CYS A 282 -31.34 13.01 -10.00
C CYS A 282 -30.13 13.23 -10.93
N SER A 283 -30.10 12.56 -12.08
CA SER A 283 -29.02 12.67 -13.08
C SER A 283 -28.94 14.04 -13.78
N ALA A 284 -29.93 14.92 -13.62
CA ALA A 284 -29.94 16.27 -14.18
C ALA A 284 -29.49 17.38 -13.21
N ALA A 285 -29.24 17.07 -11.93
CA ALA A 285 -28.88 18.07 -10.92
C ALA A 285 -27.35 18.32 -10.88
N LYS A 286 -26.94 19.58 -11.10
CA LYS A 286 -25.51 19.97 -11.12
C LYS A 286 -24.85 20.08 -9.73
N THR A 287 -25.62 20.00 -8.64
CA THR A 287 -25.09 20.08 -7.26
C THR A 287 -25.86 19.19 -6.30
N ARG A 288 -25.15 18.67 -5.27
CA ARG A 288 -25.64 17.67 -4.30
C ARG A 288 -26.87 18.14 -3.51
N GLY A 289 -26.95 19.44 -3.19
CA GLY A 289 -28.10 20.03 -2.48
C GLY A 289 -29.40 20.07 -3.29
N LYS A 290 -29.35 20.04 -4.63
CA LYS A 290 -30.55 20.04 -5.49
C LYS A 290 -31.17 18.66 -5.70
N CYS A 291 -30.41 17.58 -5.55
CA CYS A 291 -30.97 16.23 -5.61
C CYS A 291 -31.74 15.87 -4.32
N ALA A 292 -31.37 16.44 -3.16
CA ALA A 292 -32.05 16.17 -1.88
C ALA A 292 -33.45 16.82 -1.73
N ALA A 293 -33.83 17.75 -2.62
CA ALA A 293 -35.14 18.40 -2.60
C ALA A 293 -36.22 17.67 -3.42
N VAL A 294 -35.85 16.61 -4.14
CA VAL A 294 -36.78 15.76 -4.89
C VAL A 294 -37.32 14.72 -3.90
N LYS A 295 -38.54 14.95 -3.38
CA LYS A 295 -39.27 13.90 -2.66
C LYS A 295 -39.63 12.79 -3.65
N CYS A 296 -39.43 11.55 -3.22
CA CYS A 296 -39.69 10.30 -3.93
C CYS A 296 -41.02 10.31 -4.70
#